data_AF-A0A2P9AWQ1-F1
#
_entry.id   AF-A0A2P9AWQ1-F1
#
_cell.length_a   1.000
_cell.length_b   1.000
_cell.length_c   1.000
_cell.angle_alpha   90.00
_cell.angle_beta   90.00
_cell.angle_gamma   90.00
#
_symmetry.space_group_name_H-M   'P 1'
#
loop_
_entity.id
_entity.type
_entity.pdbx_description
1 polymer ?
#
loop_
_entity_poly.entity_id
_entity_poly.type
_entity_poly.pdbx_seq_one_letter_code
_entity_poly.pdbx_strand_id
1 'polypeptide(L)' 'MFGKVDVLVNSAGIIRRGSTLETTDDDWRLTFDANVNGVFYFSRAAVKAMRTTGGGIVNIASNGQTCDFFRLSHAALGY' A
#
# COMPACT_ATOMS: atom_id res chain seq x y z
N MET A 1 -8.17 23.54 -16.70
CA MET A 1 -8.04 22.10 -17.00
C MET A 1 -6.68 21.64 -16.51
N PHE A 2 -6.60 20.54 -15.75
CA PHE A 2 -5.33 19.97 -15.29
C PHE A 2 -4.82 19.00 -16.38
N GLY A 3 -3.79 19.41 -17.13
CA GLY A 3 -3.24 18.64 -18.26
C GLY A 3 -1.92 17.94 -17.97
N LYS A 4 -1.34 18.17 -16.79
CA LYS A 4 -0.04 17.64 -16.37
C LYS A 4 -0.16 17.11 -14.94
N VAL A 5 0.54 16.01 -14.67
CA VAL A 5 0.79 15.51 -13.32
C VAL A 5 2.24 15.83 -12.98
N ASP A 6 2.48 16.60 -11.92
CA ASP A 6 3.82 16.93 -11.43
C ASP A 6 4.28 15.99 -10.31
N VAL A 7 3.34 15.65 -9.41
CA VAL A 7 3.62 14.82 -8.25
C VAL A 7 2.45 13.88 -7.99
N LEU A 8 2.75 12.60 -7.76
CA LEU A 8 1.84 11.65 -7.13
C LEU A 8 2.27 11.44 -5.68
N VAL A 9 1.32 11.53 -4.74
CA VAL A 9 1.53 11.14 -3.35
C VAL A 9 0.62 9.96 -3.03
N ASN A 10 1.20 8.77 -2.86
CA ASN A 10 0.50 7.58 -2.41
C ASN A 10 0.29 7.67 -0.89
N SER A 11 -0.75 8.39 -0.48
CA SER A 11 -1.13 8.63 0.92
C SER A 11 -2.32 7.76 1.38
N ALA A 12 -3.09 7.22 0.43
CA ALA A 12 -4.20 6.35 0.77
C ALA A 12 -3.68 5.03 1.34
N GLY A 13 -4.19 4.66 2.52
CA GLY A 13 -3.91 3.37 3.13
C GLY A 13 -4.87 3.09 4.29
N ILE A 14 -5.05 1.81 4.61
CA ILE A 14 -5.90 1.35 5.69
C ILE A 14 -5.15 0.41 6.63
N ILE A 15 -5.66 0.28 7.85
CA ILE A 15 -5.20 -0.71 8.82
C ILE A 15 -6.41 -1.49 9.31
N ARG A 16 -6.36 -2.81 9.13
CA ARG A 16 -7.25 -3.76 9.80
C ARG A 16 -6.45 -4.48 10.88
N ARG A 17 -6.92 -4.38 12.12
CA ARG A 17 -6.27 -5.03 13.26
C ARG A 17 -6.96 -6.36 13.53
N GLY A 18 -6.17 -7.41 13.69
CA GLY A 18 -6.64 -8.74 14.07
C GLY A 18 -5.45 -9.63 14.37
N SER A 19 -5.68 -10.71 15.12
CA SER A 19 -4.71 -11.81 15.17
C SER A 19 -4.72 -12.57 13.84
N THR A 20 -3.75 -13.45 13.61
CA THR A 20 -3.72 -14.29 12.40
C THR A 20 -4.94 -15.17 12.26
N LEU A 21 -5.47 -15.65 13.38
CA LEU A 21 -6.62 -16.54 13.41
C LEU A 21 -7.95 -15.81 13.17
N GLU A 22 -8.00 -14.50 13.46
CA GLU A 22 -9.20 -13.68 13.34
C GLU A 22 -9.22 -12.83 12.06
N THR A 23 -8.06 -12.62 11.43
CA THR A 23 -7.96 -11.85 10.19
C THR A 23 -8.62 -12.64 9.07
N THR A 24 -9.71 -12.08 8.54
CA THR A 24 -10.39 -12.68 7.40
C THR A 24 -9.60 -12.47 6.11
N ASP A 25 -9.77 -13.36 5.14
CA ASP A 25 -9.17 -13.20 3.80
C ASP A 25 -9.63 -11.90 3.12
N ASP A 26 -10.86 -11.46 3.39
CA ASP A 26 -11.39 -10.20 2.86
C ASP A 26 -10.70 -8.98 3.47
N ASP A 27 -10.47 -8.96 4.79
CA ASP A 27 -9.73 -7.88 5.45
C ASP A 27 -8.27 -7.86 5.01
N TRP A 28 -7.66 -9.05 4.83
CA TRP A 28 -6.32 -9.18 4.28
C TRP A 28 -6.23 -8.60 2.87
N ARG A 29 -7.12 -9.05 1.98
CA ARG A 29 -7.18 -8.59 0.60
C ARG A 29 -7.41 -7.09 0.52
N LEU A 30 -8.36 -6.56 1.28
CA LEU A 30 -8.66 -5.13 1.30
C LEU A 30 -7.44 -4.30 1.72
N THR A 31 -6.70 -4.78 2.73
CA THR A 31 -5.48 -4.11 3.21
C THR A 31 -4.39 -4.09 2.15
N PHE A 32 -4.14 -5.23 1.48
CA PHE A 32 -3.15 -5.31 0.40
C PHE A 32 -3.57 -4.54 -0.85
N ASP A 33 -4.86 -4.56 -1.17
CA ASP A 33 -5.38 -3.84 -2.33
C ASP A 33 -5.19 -2.33 -2.18
N ALA A 34 -5.45 -1.78 -1.00
CA ALA A 34 -5.22 -0.36 -0.72
C ALA A 34 -3.73 -0.02 -0.63
N ASN A 35 -2.99 -0.75 0.19
CA ASN A 35 -1.65 -0.35 0.63
C ASN A 35 -0.53 -0.78 -0.33
N VAL A 36 -0.76 -1.81 -1.16
CA VAL A 36 0.27 -2.39 -2.03
C VAL A 36 -0.15 -2.31 -3.49
N ASN A 37 -1.27 -2.93 -3.86
CA ASN A 37 -1.71 -2.98 -5.25
C ASN A 37 -2.08 -1.58 -5.76
N GLY A 38 -2.82 -0.80 -4.97
CA GLY A 38 -3.18 0.58 -5.28
C GLY A 38 -1.94 1.45 -5.52
N VAL A 39 -0.97 1.41 -4.60
CA VAL A 39 0.30 2.14 -4.73
C VAL A 39 1.01 1.79 -6.02
N PHE A 40 1.09 0.49 -6.36
CA PHE A 40 1.71 0.04 -7.61
C PHE A 40 0.94 0.53 -8.85
N TYR A 41 -0.39 0.39 -8.87
CA TYR A 41 -1.21 0.77 -10.02
C TYR A 41 -1.18 2.28 -10.28
N PHE A 42 -1.30 3.10 -9.24
CA PHE A 42 -1.20 4.55 -9.36
C PHE A 42 0.20 4.98 -9.80
N SER A 43 1.24 4.39 -9.21
CA SER A 43 2.62 4.69 -9.62
C SER A 43 2.85 4.36 -11.08
N ARG A 44 2.38 3.20 -11.54
CA ARG A 44 2.48 2.79 -12.95
C ARG A 44 1.73 3.76 -13.87
N ALA A 45 0.55 4.23 -13.48
CA ALA A 45 -0.20 5.21 -14.25
C ALA A 45 0.50 6.58 -14.28
N ALA A 46 1.00 7.05 -13.13
CA ALA A 46 1.70 8.32 -13.02
C ALA A 46 3.01 8.31 -13.82
N VAL A 47 3.81 7.25 -13.77
CA VAL A 47 5.02 7.13 -14.61
C VAL A 47 4.69 7.24 -16.09
N LYS A 48 3.58 6.64 -16.55
CA LYS A 48 3.15 6.78 -17.96
C LYS A 48 2.79 8.24 -18.29
N ALA A 49 2.10 8.94 -17.39
CA ALA A 49 1.70 10.32 -17.58
C ALA A 49 2.89 11.30 -17.52
N MET A 50 3.88 11.03 -16.66
CA MET A 50 5.05 11.89 -16.44
C MET A 50 6.22 11.61 -17.39
N ARG A 51 6.09 10.59 -18.27
CA ARG A 51 7.20 10.07 -19.09
C ARG A 51 7.93 11.15 -19.90
N THR A 52 7.22 12.15 -20.41
CA THR A 52 7.78 13.22 -21.25
C THR A 52 7.96 14.54 -20.51
N THR A 53 7.31 14.71 -19.36
CA THR A 53 7.26 15.99 -18.64
C THR A 53 8.08 16.01 -17.36
N GLY A 54 8.55 14.84 -16.90
CA GLY A 54 9.14 14.66 -15.58
C GLY A 54 8.11 14.80 -14.45
N GLY A 55 8.54 14.45 -13.24
CA GLY A 55 7.73 14.54 -12.02
C GLY A 55 8.26 13.62 -10.92
N GLY A 56 7.54 13.58 -9.79
CA GLY A 56 7.94 12.81 -8.60
C GLY A 56 6.83 11.92 -8.06
N ILE A 57 7.21 10.81 -7.43
CA ILE A 57 6.30 9.94 -6.69
C ILE A 57 6.78 9.85 -5.24
N VAL A 58 5.87 10.11 -4.29
CA VAL A 58 6.11 9.96 -2.86
C VAL A 58 5.23 8.85 -2.32
N ASN A 59 5.85 7.87 -1.66
CA ASN A 59 5.14 6.77 -1.00
C ASN A 59 5.22 6.94 0.51
N ILE A 60 4.09 6.78 1.19
CA ILE A 60 4.04 6.75 2.66
C ILE A 60 4.12 5.29 3.11
N ALA A 61 5.24 4.94 3.73
CA ALA A 61 5.45 3.64 4.36
C ALA A 61 5.29 3.75 5.89
N SER A 62 5.11 2.62 6.56
CA SER A 62 5.12 2.55 8.03
C SER A 62 5.94 1.36 8.49
N ASN A 63 6.55 1.46 9.69
CA ASN A 63 7.19 0.31 10.33
C ASN A 63 6.19 -0.84 10.58
N GLY A 64 4.91 -0.49 10.76
CA GLY A 64 3.83 -1.46 10.95
C GLY A 64 3.60 -2.37 9.74
N GLN A 65 3.74 -1.88 8.50
CA GLN A 65 3.59 -2.72 7.31
C GLN A 65 4.66 -3.82 7.23
N THR A 66 5.89 -3.54 7.69
CA THR A 66 6.96 -4.55 7.80
C THR A 66 6.71 -5.50 8.98
N CYS A 67 6.20 -4.98 10.10
CA CYS A 67 6.02 -5.75 11.32
C CYS A 67 4.73 -6.60 11.36
N ASP A 68 3.65 -6.21 10.69
CA ASP A 68 2.39 -6.97 10.67
C ASP A 68 2.58 -8.33 9.98
N PHE A 69 3.43 -8.40 8.94
CA PHE A 69 3.82 -9.67 8.33
C PHE A 69 4.53 -10.59 9.36
N PHE A 70 5.42 -10.04 10.18
CA PHE A 70 6.12 -10.81 11.22
C PHE A 70 5.23 -11.20 12.40
N ARG A 71 4.30 -10.33 12.81
CA ARG A 71 3.39 -10.57 13.93
C ARG A 71 2.33 -11.62 13.57
N LEU A 72 1.84 -11.60 12.33
CA LEU A 72 0.96 -12.65 11.83
C LEU A 72 1.69 -14.01 11.76
N SER A 73 2.96 -14.00 11.37
CA SER A 73 3.80 -15.20 11.34
C SER A 73 4.09 -15.77 12.73
N HIS A 74 4.36 -14.93 13.72
CA HIS A 74 4.62 -15.36 15.10
C HIS A 74 3.36 -15.84 15.82
N ALA A 75 2.21 -15.18 15.62
CA ALA A 75 0.96 -15.61 16.23
C ALA A 75 0.44 -16.96 15.68
N ALA A 76 0.80 -17.34 14.44
CA ALA A 76 0.52 -18.67 13.91
C ALA A 76 1.39 -19.79 14.52
N LEU A 77 2.55 -19.44 15.11
CA LEU A 77 3.52 -20.40 15.63
C LEU A 77 3.46 -20.60 17.16
N GLY A 78 2.60 -19.86 17.87
CA GLY A 78 2.26 -20.16 19.27
C GLY A 78 3.44 -20.18 20.25
N TYR A 79 4.37 -19.22 20.14
CA TYR A 79 5.38 -18.95 21.18
C TYR A 79 5.09 -17.63 21.89
#